data_AF-A0A929F175-F1
#
_entry.id   AF-A0A929F175-F1
#
_cell.length_a   1.000
_cell.length_b   1.000
_cell.length_c   1.000
_cell.angle_alpha   90.00
_cell.angle_beta   90.00
_cell.angle_gamma   90.00
#
_symmetry.space_group_name_H-M   'P 1'
#
loop_
_entity.id
_entity.type
_entity.pdbx_description
1 polymer ?
#
loop_
_entity_poly.entity_id
_entity_poly.type
_entity_poly.pdbx_seq_one_letter_code
_entity_poly.pdbx_strand_id
1 'polypeptide(L)'
;AEVDPLLFSVDKVANSRDAVIEALLPYIRAQLSRGARMNHITRHILGLYQGVPGARKFRRHISENAYRKEAGIEVLEEAYKLVKQSRGQLVPNPRMESIIR
;
A
#
# COMPACT_ATOMS: atom_id res chain seq x y z
N ALA A 1 -12.00 -7.98 -19.65
CA ALA A 1 -10.72 -7.64 -20.29
C ALA A 1 -9.64 -8.40 -19.55
N GLU A 2 -9.31 -9.59 -20.04
CA GLU A 2 -8.16 -10.37 -19.57
C GLU A 2 -6.94 -9.86 -20.36
N VAL A 3 -5.88 -9.50 -19.66
CA VAL A 3 -4.64 -8.95 -20.25
C VAL A 3 -3.58 -10.04 -20.15
N ASP A 4 -2.95 -10.36 -21.29
CA ASP A 4 -2.12 -11.55 -21.49
C ASP A 4 -0.84 -11.60 -20.62
N PRO A 5 -0.53 -12.73 -19.98
CA PRO A 5 0.71 -12.95 -19.23
C PRO A 5 1.98 -13.13 -20.10
N LEU A 6 1.84 -13.28 -21.43
CA LEU A 6 2.93 -13.75 -22.29
C LEU A 6 3.92 -12.64 -22.73
N LEU A 7 3.53 -11.36 -22.59
CA LEU A 7 4.30 -10.22 -23.10
C LEU A 7 5.28 -9.61 -22.08
N PHE A 8 5.19 -9.96 -20.80
CA PHE A 8 6.05 -9.39 -19.76
C PHE A 8 6.86 -10.48 -19.06
N SER A 9 7.86 -11.02 -19.77
CA SER A 9 8.99 -11.71 -19.16
C SER A 9 9.92 -10.70 -18.48
N VAL A 10 9.42 -10.03 -17.43
CA VAL A 10 10.23 -9.30 -16.46
C VAL A 10 10.01 -10.00 -15.13
N ASP A 11 11.09 -10.57 -14.61
CA ASP A 11 11.15 -11.38 -13.40
C ASP A 11 10.24 -10.90 -12.27
N LYS A 12 9.15 -11.64 -12.03
CA LYS A 12 8.65 -12.16 -10.74
C LYS A 12 8.53 -11.27 -9.49
N VAL A 13 8.75 -9.96 -9.52
CA VAL A 13 8.78 -9.14 -8.29
C VAL A 13 7.40 -8.59 -7.87
N ALA A 14 6.39 -8.59 -8.74
CA ALA A 14 5.09 -7.98 -8.43
C ALA A 14 3.86 -8.87 -8.67
N ASN A 15 3.96 -10.19 -8.42
CA ASN A 15 2.82 -11.09 -8.64
C ASN A 15 1.70 -10.95 -7.60
N SER A 16 1.90 -10.16 -6.54
CA SER A 16 0.84 -9.87 -5.55
C SER A 16 0.66 -8.38 -5.33
N ARG A 17 -0.59 -7.97 -5.07
CA ARG A 17 -0.94 -6.57 -4.71
C ARG A 17 -0.18 -6.08 -3.48
N ASP A 18 0.10 -7.00 -2.54
CA ASP A 18 0.86 -6.74 -1.32
C ASP A 18 2.33 -6.40 -1.68
N ALA A 19 2.96 -7.20 -2.54
CA ALA A 19 4.32 -6.95 -3.01
C ALA A 19 4.45 -5.60 -3.75
N VAL A 20 3.43 -5.19 -4.51
CA VAL A 20 3.39 -3.85 -5.14
C VAL A 20 3.42 -2.75 -4.09
N ILE A 21 2.64 -2.86 -3.01
CA ILE A 21 2.67 -1.88 -1.91
C ILE A 21 4.03 -1.87 -1.24
N GLU A 22 4.58 -3.03 -0.89
CA GLU A 22 5.88 -3.15 -0.22
C GLU A 22 7.00 -2.51 -1.05
N ALA A 23 6.98 -2.71 -2.37
CA ALA A 23 7.92 -2.08 -3.30
C ALA A 23 7.70 -0.56 -3.46
N LEU A 24 6.47 -0.08 -3.32
CA LEU A 24 6.14 1.35 -3.39
C LEU A 24 6.57 2.13 -2.14
N LEU A 25 6.61 1.51 -0.96
CA LEU A 25 6.99 2.18 0.29
C LEU A 25 8.36 2.89 0.19
N PRO A 26 9.47 2.25 -0.20
CA PRO A 26 10.77 2.93 -0.30
C PRO A 26 10.76 4.06 -1.34
N TYR A 27 10.07 3.86 -2.47
CA TYR A 27 9.90 4.90 -3.49
C TYR A 27 9.16 6.12 -2.93
N ILE A 28 8.05 5.91 -2.22
CA ILE A 28 7.27 6.99 -1.61
C ILE A 28 8.11 7.74 -0.57
N ARG A 29 8.87 7.04 0.29
CA ARG A 29 9.79 7.72 1.24
C ARG A 29 10.75 8.67 0.52
N ALA A 30 11.39 8.19 -0.55
CA ALA A 30 12.33 8.98 -1.33
C ALA A 30 11.67 10.16 -2.08
N GLN A 31 10.43 10.01 -2.53
CA GLN A 31 9.70 11.11 -3.19
C GLN A 31 9.24 12.16 -2.19
N LEU A 32 8.71 11.74 -1.04
CA LEU A 32 8.30 12.66 0.04
C LEU A 32 9.50 13.47 0.54
N SER A 33 10.68 12.85 0.69
CA SER A 33 11.90 13.58 1.08
C SER A 33 12.36 14.60 0.04
N ARG A 34 11.89 14.50 -1.20
CA ARG A 34 12.13 15.46 -2.29
C ARG A 34 11.01 16.50 -2.42
N GLY A 35 10.06 16.52 -1.50
CA GLY A 35 8.93 17.46 -1.49
C GLY A 35 7.76 17.06 -2.39
N ALA A 36 7.72 15.81 -2.90
CA ALA A 36 6.55 15.32 -3.59
C ALA A 36 5.33 15.24 -2.64
N ARG A 37 4.13 15.34 -3.20
CA ARG A 37 2.89 15.21 -2.42
C ARG A 37 2.33 13.80 -2.48
N MET A 38 1.83 13.30 -1.35
CA MET A 38 1.30 11.94 -1.24
C MET A 38 0.15 11.66 -2.22
N ASN A 39 -0.76 12.62 -2.45
CA ASN A 39 -1.84 12.50 -3.42
C ASN A 39 -1.36 12.33 -4.88
N HIS A 40 -0.20 12.88 -5.25
CA HIS A 40 0.34 12.73 -6.61
C HIS A 40 0.72 11.28 -6.89
N ILE A 41 1.14 10.53 -5.86
CA ILE A 41 1.52 9.13 -6.00
C ILE A 41 0.28 8.23 -5.80
N THR A 42 -0.44 8.43 -4.70
CA THR A 42 -1.49 7.51 -4.27
C THR A 42 -2.73 7.49 -5.16
N ARG A 43 -3.00 8.57 -5.91
CA ARG A 43 -4.10 8.61 -6.89
C ARG A 43 -4.03 7.51 -7.95
N HIS A 44 -2.82 7.02 -8.25
CA HIS A 44 -2.59 5.99 -9.27
C HIS A 44 -2.82 4.56 -8.76
N ILE A 45 -2.92 4.37 -7.45
CA ILE A 45 -3.04 3.05 -6.83
C ILE A 45 -4.36 2.83 -6.08
N LEU A 46 -5.32 3.75 -6.19
CA LEU A 46 -6.66 3.61 -5.59
C LEU A 46 -7.35 2.30 -6.02
N GLY A 47 -7.14 1.86 -7.27
CA GLY A 47 -7.72 0.64 -7.81
C GLY A 47 -6.97 -0.65 -7.44
N LEU A 48 -5.81 -0.58 -6.77
CA LEU A 48 -4.91 -1.73 -6.60
C LEU A 48 -5.60 -2.95 -5.98
N TYR A 49 -6.45 -2.73 -4.98
CA TYR A 49 -7.18 -3.78 -4.27
C TYR A 49 -8.59 -4.04 -4.81
N GLN A 50 -8.95 -3.63 -6.03
CA GLN A 50 -10.29 -3.88 -6.57
C GLN A 50 -10.70 -5.36 -6.45
N GLY A 51 -11.91 -5.60 -5.94
CA GLY A 51 -12.44 -6.95 -5.71
C GLY A 51 -11.95 -7.65 -4.44
N VAL A 52 -11.06 -7.04 -3.65
CA VAL A 52 -10.48 -7.64 -2.43
C VAL A 52 -11.21 -7.15 -1.17
N PRO A 53 -11.42 -8.01 -0.14
CA PRO A 53 -11.87 -7.55 1.18
C PRO A 53 -10.99 -6.42 1.71
N GLY A 54 -11.61 -5.31 2.13
CA GLY A 54 -10.89 -4.11 2.60
C GLY A 54 -10.59 -3.06 1.52
N ALA A 55 -10.82 -3.34 0.23
CA ALA A 55 -10.57 -2.40 -0.87
C ALA A 55 -11.28 -1.04 -0.71
N ARG A 56 -12.53 -1.06 -0.21
CA ARG A 56 -13.28 0.18 0.07
C ARG A 56 -12.65 0.98 1.21
N LYS A 57 -12.12 0.32 2.24
CA LYS A 57 -11.45 0.98 3.38
C LYS A 57 -10.12 1.58 2.91
N PHE A 58 -9.35 0.84 2.11
CA PHE A 58 -8.12 1.31 1.48
C PHE A 58 -8.36 2.60 0.68
N ARG A 59 -9.29 2.58 -0.28
CA ARG A 59 -9.62 3.75 -1.10
C ARG A 59 -10.04 4.94 -0.27
N ARG A 60 -10.95 4.72 0.69
CA ARG A 60 -11.47 5.78 1.55
C ARG A 60 -10.37 6.44 2.36
N HIS A 61 -9.54 5.65 3.04
CA HIS A 61 -8.47 6.17 3.87
C HIS A 61 -7.48 7.02 3.06
N ILE A 62 -7.11 6.56 1.86
CA ILE A 62 -6.24 7.36 0.97
C ILE A 62 -6.93 8.66 0.55
N SER A 63 -8.19 8.59 0.08
CA SER A 63 -8.94 9.76 -0.36
C SER A 63 -9.12 10.82 0.74
N GLU A 64 -9.29 10.39 2.00
CA GLU A 64 -9.52 11.29 3.14
C GLU A 64 -8.23 11.90 3.73
N ASN A 65 -7.07 11.29 3.48
CA ASN A 65 -5.82 11.69 4.15
C ASN A 65 -4.71 12.15 3.19
N ALA A 66 -4.61 11.59 1.98
CA ALA A 66 -3.46 11.84 1.09
C ALA A 66 -3.41 13.25 0.48
N TYR A 67 -4.52 14.01 0.47
CA TYR A 67 -4.57 15.37 -0.06
C TYR A 67 -3.94 16.41 0.88
N ARG A 68 -3.76 16.07 2.17
CA ARG A 68 -3.20 16.98 3.17
C ARG A 68 -1.75 17.28 2.81
N LYS A 69 -1.30 18.51 3.05
CA LYS A 69 0.05 18.94 2.70
C LYS A 69 1.12 18.15 3.49
N GLU A 70 0.76 17.67 4.67
CA GLU A 70 1.59 16.96 5.63
C GLU A 70 1.33 15.44 5.58
N ALA A 71 0.56 14.96 4.60
CA ALA A 71 0.35 13.54 4.40
C ALA A 71 1.68 12.84 4.09
N GLY A 72 2.12 11.98 4.99
CA GLY A 72 3.32 11.18 4.85
C GLY A 72 3.00 9.74 4.43
N ILE A 73 4.02 8.89 4.55
CA ILE A 73 3.94 7.48 4.14
C ILE A 73 2.93 6.68 4.98
N GLU A 74 2.68 7.12 6.22
CA GLU A 74 1.74 6.51 7.15
C GLU A 74 0.34 6.35 6.54
N VAL A 75 -0.09 7.26 5.67
CA VAL A 75 -1.37 7.16 4.96
C VAL A 75 -1.46 5.87 4.14
N LEU A 76 -0.38 5.47 3.46
CA LEU A 76 -0.39 4.22 2.69
C LEU A 76 -0.23 3.00 3.61
N GLU A 77 0.61 3.09 4.64
CA GLU A 77 0.81 2.00 5.60
C GLU A 77 -0.48 1.67 6.36
N GLU A 78 -1.24 2.68 6.79
CA GLU A 78 -2.55 2.52 7.43
C GLU A 78 -3.60 1.96 6.47
N ALA A 79 -3.67 2.49 5.24
CA ALA A 79 -4.56 1.94 4.21
C ALA A 79 -4.25 0.45 3.96
N TYR A 80 -2.97 0.09 3.89
CA TYR A 80 -2.53 -1.29 3.67
C TYR A 80 -2.90 -2.20 4.85
N LYS A 81 -2.70 -1.74 6.10
CA LYS A 81 -3.14 -2.45 7.32
C LYS A 81 -4.65 -2.76 7.28
N LEU A 82 -5.48 -1.81 6.84
CA LEU A 82 -6.93 -2.01 6.74
C LEU A 82 -7.30 -3.15 5.78
N VAL A 83 -6.55 -3.32 4.69
CA VAL A 83 -6.73 -4.46 3.76
C VAL A 83 -6.32 -5.76 4.42
N LYS A 84 -5.15 -5.79 5.06
CA LYS A 84 -4.62 -6.98 5.74
C LYS A 84 -5.56 -7.45 6.85
N GLN A 85 -6.07 -6.54 7.68
CA GLN A 85 -7.08 -6.83 8.71
C GLN A 85 -8.37 -7.38 8.10
N SER A 86 -8.86 -6.78 7.01
CA SER A 86 -10.10 -7.21 6.36
C SER A 86 -9.99 -8.58 5.69
N ARG A 87 -8.76 -9.04 5.40
CA ARG A 87 -8.46 -10.37 4.85
C ARG A 87 -8.12 -11.41 5.94
N GLY A 88 -8.14 -11.03 7.23
CA GLY A 88 -7.71 -11.91 8.33
C GLY A 88 -6.20 -12.18 8.36
N GLN A 89 -5.40 -11.34 7.71
CA GLN A 89 -3.95 -11.48 7.56
C GLN A 89 -3.22 -10.49 8.47
N LEU A 90 -3.35 -10.61 9.79
CA LEU A 90 -2.58 -9.77 10.71
C LEU A 90 -1.09 -10.16 10.65
N VAL A 91 -0.24 -9.16 10.37
CA VAL A 91 1.20 -9.25 10.63
C VAL A 91 1.38 -9.04 12.15
N PRO A 92 2.01 -9.96 12.90
CA PRO A 92 2.25 -9.76 14.32
C PRO A 92 3.06 -8.47 14.56
N ASN A 93 2.63 -7.69 15.54
CA ASN A 93 3.27 -6.44 15.94
C ASN A 93 4.64 -6.74 16.58
N PRO A 94 5.77 -6.26 16.02
CA PRO A 94 7.10 -6.49 16.60
C PRO A 94 7.31 -5.79 17.95
N ARG A 95 6.37 -4.95 18.43
CA ARG A 95 6.45 -4.33 19.77
C ARG A 95 6.11 -5.27 20.94
N MET A 96 5.93 -6.57 20.71
CA MET A 96 5.67 -7.57 21.76
C MET A 96 6.87 -8.45 22.12
N GLU A 97 8.01 -8.35 21.41
CA GLU A 97 9.18 -9.20 21.68
C GLU A 97 9.96 -8.83 22.95
N SER A 98 9.62 -7.74 23.64
CA SER A 98 10.29 -7.34 24.89
C SER A 98 9.62 -7.87 26.17
N ILE A 99 8.59 -8.72 26.08
CA ILE A 99 7.86 -9.24 27.27
C ILE A 99 8.17 -10.73 27.53
N ILE A 100 8.91 -11.41 26.64
CA ILE A 100 9.40 -12.78 26.88
C ILE A 100 10.93 -12.76 26.97
N ARG A 101 11.43 -12.19 28.07
CA ARG A 101 12.71 -12.58 28.69
C ARG A 101 12.50 -12.72 30.19
#